data_AF-A0A378A699-F1
#
_entry.id   AF-A0A378A699-F1
#
_cell.length_a   1.000
_cell.length_b   1.000
_cell.length_c   1.000
_cell.angle_alpha   90.00
_cell.angle_beta   90.00
_cell.angle_gamma   90.00
#
_symmetry.space_group_name_H-M   'P 1'
#
loop_
_entity.id
_entity.type
_entity.pdbx_description
1 polymer ?
#
loop_
_entity_poly.entity_id
_entity_poly.type
_entity_poly.pdbx_seq_one_letter_code
_entity_poly.pdbx_strand_id
1 'polypeptide(L)' 'MDSGVATRPIADFDAYIEKLSEFVYKTNLFMKPIFSQARKEPKRVVLAEGEETRVLHATQELVSLGLAKPILVGVRA' A
#
# COMPACT_ATOMS: atom_id res chain seq x y z
N MET A 1 -21.35 1.29 8.84
CA MET A 1 -22.66 1.19 9.51
C MET A 1 -22.90 2.44 10.33
N ASP A 2 -22.00 2.82 11.26
CA ASP A 2 -22.09 4.06 12.06
C ASP A 2 -22.13 5.37 11.28
N SER A 3 -21.42 5.47 10.15
CA SER A 3 -21.43 6.67 9.31
C SER A 3 -22.68 6.80 8.44
N GLY A 4 -23.57 5.79 8.40
CA GLY A 4 -24.76 5.76 7.54
C GLY A 4 -24.50 5.60 6.03
N VAL A 5 -23.24 5.60 5.59
CA VAL A 5 -22.88 5.56 4.15
C VAL A 5 -23.15 4.19 3.53
N ALA A 6 -22.90 3.11 4.27
CA ALA A 6 -23.17 1.75 3.79
C ALA A 6 -24.66 1.40 4.00
N THR A 7 -25.43 1.37 2.91
CA THR A 7 -26.88 1.09 2.93
C THR A 7 -27.24 -0.40 2.90
N ARG A 8 -26.25 -1.28 2.67
CA ARG A 8 -26.43 -2.73 2.64
C ARG A 8 -25.71 -3.36 3.84
N PRO A 9 -26.33 -4.36 4.51
CA PRO A 9 -25.67 -5.06 5.61
C PRO A 9 -24.37 -5.73 5.16
N ILE A 10 -23.29 -5.50 5.89
CA ILE A 10 -22.01 -6.17 5.70
C ILE A 10 -21.91 -7.26 6.78
N ALA A 11 -22.00 -8.52 6.37
CA ALA A 11 -21.96 -9.66 7.30
C ALA A 11 -20.54 -10.00 7.76
N ASP A 12 -19.55 -9.73 6.91
CA ASP A 12 -18.14 -9.97 7.15
C ASP A 12 -17.35 -8.77 6.61
N PHE A 13 -16.72 -8.02 7.52
CA PHE A 13 -15.96 -6.84 7.17
C PHE A 13 -14.62 -7.18 6.53
N ASP A 14 -13.99 -8.29 6.91
CA ASP A 14 -12.71 -8.71 6.34
C ASP A 14 -12.90 -9.13 4.88
N ALA A 15 -13.94 -9.93 4.60
CA ALA A 15 -14.31 -10.30 3.23
C ALA A 15 -14.74 -9.09 2.39
N TYR A 16 -15.43 -8.12 3.00
CA TYR A 16 -15.84 -6.89 2.32
C TYR A 16 -14.64 -6.01 1.94
N ILE A 17 -13.67 -5.87 2.84
CA ILE A 17 -12.41 -5.15 2.59
C ILE A 17 -11.60 -5.85 1.50
N GLU A 18 -11.51 -7.18 1.52
CA GLU A 18 -10.83 -7.95 0.47
C GLU A 18 -11.48 -7.71 -0.90
N LYS A 19 -12.80 -7.82 -0.98
CA LYS A 19 -13.55 -7.56 -2.22
C LYS A 19 -13.35 -6.13 -2.73
N LEU A 20 -13.42 -5.12 -1.86
CA LEU A 20 -13.17 -3.73 -2.28
C LEU A 20 -11.73 -3.54 -2.78
N SER A 21 -10.76 -4.22 -2.14
CA SER A 21 -9.37 -4.19 -2.56
C SER A 21 -9.22 -4.76 -3.98
N GLU A 22 -9.95 -5.81 -4.35
CA GLU A 22 -9.93 -6.36 -5.72
C GLU A 22 -10.38 -5.34 -6.79
N PHE A 23 -11.34 -4.47 -6.47
CA PHE A 23 -11.87 -3.48 -7.42
C PHE A 23 -10.90 -2.33 -7.70
N VAL A 24 -10.11 -1.91 -6.71
CA VAL A 24 -9.11 -0.83 -6.85
C VAL A 24 -7.91 -1.30 -7.67
N TYR A 25 -7.66 -2.61 -7.72
CA TYR A 25 -6.44 -3.23 -8.25
C TYR A 25 -6.66 -4.04 -9.54
N LYS A 26 -7.53 -3.60 -10.47
CA LYS A 26 -7.77 -4.31 -11.75
C LYS A 26 -6.52 -4.53 -12.62
N THR A 27 -5.43 -3.78 -12.42
CA THR A 27 -4.12 -4.01 -13.07
C THR A 27 -3.11 -4.75 -12.15
N ASN A 28 -3.48 -5.05 -10.90
CA ASN A 28 -2.59 -5.41 -9.79
C ASN A 28 -2.82 -6.80 -9.17
N LEU A 29 -3.66 -7.67 -9.75
CA LEU A 29 -3.78 -9.08 -9.30
C LEU A 29 -2.42 -9.80 -9.26
N PHE A 30 -1.51 -9.45 -10.17
CA PHE A 30 -0.13 -9.95 -10.19
C PHE A 30 0.73 -9.42 -9.02
N MET A 31 0.46 -8.20 -8.54
CA MET A 31 1.23 -7.58 -7.45
C MET A 31 0.79 -8.05 -6.06
N LYS A 32 -0.46 -8.53 -5.90
CA LYS A 32 -0.97 -9.07 -4.61
C LYS A 32 -0.02 -10.10 -3.98
N PRO A 33 0.45 -11.16 -4.69
CA PRO A 33 1.41 -12.10 -4.11
C PRO A 33 2.78 -11.46 -3.80
N ILE A 34 3.26 -10.53 -4.63
CA ILE A 34 4.53 -9.82 -4.40
C ILE A 34 4.47 -9.01 -3.11
N PHE A 35 3.40 -8.23 -2.91
CA PHE A 35 3.20 -7.44 -1.69
C PHE A 35 3.00 -8.32 -0.46
N SER A 36 2.32 -9.46 -0.59
CA SER A 36 2.19 -10.43 0.50
C SER A 36 3.56 -10.95 0.96
N GLN A 37 4.45 -11.30 0.03
CA GLN A 37 5.80 -11.74 0.37
C GLN A 37 6.66 -10.60 0.93
N ALA A 38 6.57 -9.39 0.35
CA ALA A 38 7.30 -8.22 0.82
C ALA A 38 6.97 -7.87 2.29
N ARG A 39 5.69 -7.98 2.70
CA ARG A 39 5.27 -7.74 4.10
C ARG A 39 5.85 -8.76 5.09
N LYS A 40 6.05 -10.02 4.68
CA LYS A 40 6.61 -11.05 5.56
C LYS A 40 8.07 -10.79 5.91
N GLU A 41 8.82 -10.23 4.97
CA GLU A 41 10.24 -9.92 5.18
C GLU A 41 10.62 -8.57 4.54
N PRO A 42 10.26 -7.44 5.17
CA PRO A 42 10.49 -6.11 4.60
C PRO A 42 11.98 -5.81 4.46
N LYS A 43 12.45 -5.68 3.22
CA LYS A 43 13.85 -5.40 2.89
C LYS A 43 14.17 -3.92 2.94
N ARG A 44 15.46 -3.58 3.11
CA ARG A 44 15.94 -2.20 2.98
C ARG A 44 16.09 -1.85 1.51
N VAL A 45 15.49 -0.74 1.08
CA VAL A 45 15.49 -0.30 -0.33
C VAL A 45 15.97 1.14 -0.39
N VAL A 46 16.97 1.40 -1.23
CA VAL A 46 17.49 2.77 -1.44
C VAL A 46 16.71 3.42 -2.59
N LEU A 47 16.18 4.61 -2.32
CA LEU A 47 15.49 5.45 -3.30
C LEU A 47 16.36 6.70 -3.53
N ALA A 48 17.02 6.74 -4.70
CA ALA A 48 18.08 7.71 -4.98
C ALA A 48 17.57 9.11 -5.38
N GLU A 49 16.33 9.21 -5.84
CA GLU A 49 15.70 10.43 -6.33
C GLU A 49 14.75 11.02 -5.28
N GLY A 50 15.26 11.26 -4.06
CA GLY A 50 14.43 11.64 -2.90
C GLY A 50 13.77 13.02 -2.96
N GLU A 51 14.06 13.82 -3.98
CA GLU A 51 13.40 15.10 -4.25
C GLU A 51 12.21 14.95 -5.22
N GLU A 52 12.06 13.78 -5.84
CA GLU A 52 11.03 13.55 -6.86
C GLU A 52 9.71 13.15 -6.19
N THR A 53 8.63 13.85 -6.54
CA THR A 53 7.32 13.71 -5.87
C THR A 53 6.76 12.28 -5.95
N ARG A 54 6.88 11.60 -7.09
CA ARG A 54 6.45 10.19 -7.23
C ARG A 54 7.29 9.26 -6.35
N VAL A 55 8.59 9.53 -6.17
CA VAL A 55 9.45 8.75 -5.25
C VAL A 55 9.06 8.98 -3.79
N LEU A 56 8.73 10.22 -3.42
CA LEU A 56 8.21 10.53 -2.09
C LEU A 56 6.85 9.85 -1.84
N HIS A 57 5.94 9.88 -2.82
CA HIS A 57 4.66 9.17 -2.75
C HIS A 57 4.86 7.65 -2.62
N ALA A 58 5.73 7.06 -3.45
CA ALA A 58 6.07 5.64 -3.37
C ALA A 58 6.67 5.28 -2.01
N THR A 59 7.51 6.16 -1.43
CA THR A 59 8.05 5.97 -0.08
C THR A 59 6.94 5.91 0.96
N GLN A 60 5.98 6.84 0.89
CA GLN A 60 4.83 6.84 1.79
C GLN A 60 4.02 5.54 1.67
N GLU A 61 3.77 5.06 0.46
CA GLU A 61 3.07 3.78 0.25
C GLU A 61 3.86 2.59 0.80
N LEU A 62 5.16 2.51 0.53
CA LEU A 62 6.04 1.44 1.02
C LEU A 62 6.00 1.33 2.55
N VAL A 63 6.02 2.48 3.25
CA VAL A 63 5.93 2.52 4.72
C VAL A 63 4.52 2.19 5.19
N SER A 64 3.49 2.83 4.63
CA SER A 64 2.09 2.67 5.06
C SER A 64 1.59 1.23 4.89
N LEU A 65 2.04 0.56 3.83
CA LEU A 65 1.68 -0.81 3.51
C LEU A 65 2.63 -1.84 4.14
N GLY A 66 3.71 -1.40 4.81
CA GLY A 66 4.69 -2.28 5.44
C GLY A 66 5.48 -3.16 4.46
N LEU A 67 5.70 -2.67 3.23
CA LEU A 67 6.31 -3.46 2.15
C LEU A 67 7.85 -3.48 2.21
N ALA A 68 8.45 -2.40 2.71
CA ALA A 68 9.90 -2.23 2.74
C ALA A 68 10.34 -1.26 3.86
N LYS A 69 11.65 -1.17 4.07
CA LYS A 69 12.32 -0.18 4.91
C LYS A 69 13.08 0.80 4.00
N PRO A 70 12.42 1.81 3.43
CA PRO A 70 13.04 2.71 2.46
C PRO A 70 14.11 3.59 3.09
N ILE A 71 15.15 3.90 2.32
CA ILE A 71 16.20 4.88 2.61
C ILE A 71 16.15 5.88 1.47
N LEU A 72 15.68 7.09 1.77
CA LEU A 72 15.67 8.20 0.81
C LEU A 72 17.04 8.87 0.78
N VAL A 73 17.54 9.10 -0.42
CA VAL A 73 18.72 9.94 -0.67
C VAL A 73 18.24 11.21 -1.35
N GLY A 74 18.57 12.35 -0.77
CA GLY A 74 18.17 13.66 -1.25
C GLY A 74 19.01 14.73 -0.57
N VAL A 75 18.78 15.99 -0.94
CA VAL A 75 19.43 17.11 -0.27
C VAL A 75 18.67 17.41 1.01
N ARG A 76 19.41 17.62 2.10
CA ARG A 76 18.80 18.05 3.35
C ARG A 76 18.44 19.53 3.19
N ALA A 77 17.15 19.83 3.13
CA ALA A 77 16.64 21.19 3.23
C ALA A 77 16.96 21.81 4.61
#